data_AF-A0A2R6S1N6-F1
#
_entry.id   AF-A0A2R6S1N6-F1
#
_cell.length_a   1.000
_cell.length_b   1.000
_cell.length_c   1.000
_cell.angle_alpha   90.00
_cell.angle_beta   90.00
_cell.angle_gamma   90.00
#
_symmetry.space_group_name_H-M   'P 1'
#
loop_
_entity.id
_entity.type
_entity.pdbx_description
1 polymer ?
#
loop_
_entity_poly.entity_id
_entity_poly.type
_entity_poly.pdbx_seq_one_letter_code
_entity_poly.pdbx_strand_id
1 'polypeptide(L)'
;MLFIIRGCLESVTTDGGRSGFFNRSLLKEGDFCGEELLTWALDPKSGSNLPSSTPTVKALREVEAFALIAEELKFVASQFRRLHSRQVQHTFRFYSQQWRTWAACFIQASW
;
A
#
# COMPACT_ATOMS: atom_id res chain seq x y z
N MET A 1 6.54 -2.54 -5.00
CA MET A 1 5.06 -2.55 -4.92
C MET A 1 4.56 -3.83 -5.59
N LEU A 2 3.56 -4.50 -5.03
CA LEU A 2 3.05 -5.77 -5.56
C LEU A 2 1.59 -5.64 -5.96
N PHE A 3 1.23 -6.14 -7.13
CA PHE A 3 -0.14 -6.20 -7.64
C PHE A 3 -0.57 -7.65 -7.74
N ILE A 4 -1.62 -8.03 -7.01
CA ILE A 4 -2.03 -9.42 -6.85
C ILE A 4 -2.93 -9.79 -8.03
N ILE A 5 -2.48 -10.76 -8.81
CA ILE A 5 -3.24 -11.26 -9.97
C ILE A 5 -4.09 -12.45 -9.55
N ARG A 6 -3.51 -13.38 -8.79
CA ARG A 6 -4.19 -14.56 -8.26
C ARG A 6 -3.68 -14.91 -6.87
N GLY A 7 -4.54 -15.52 -6.04
CA GLY A 7 -4.15 -16.08 -4.74
C GLY A 7 -4.86 -15.45 -3.54
N CYS A 8 -4.27 -15.62 -2.36
CA CYS A 8 -4.75 -14.99 -1.12
C CYS A 8 -3.58 -14.74 -0.18
N LEU A 9 -3.51 -13.51 0.30
CA LEU A 9 -2.53 -13.09 1.29
C LEU A 9 -3.23 -12.53 2.50
N GLU A 10 -2.53 -12.60 3.60
CA GLU A 10 -2.86 -11.93 4.83
C GLU A 10 -1.96 -10.72 5.00
N SER A 11 -2.54 -9.60 5.40
CA SER A 11 -1.83 -8.40 5.79
C SER A 11 -2.10 -8.12 7.26
N VAL A 12 -1.03 -8.02 8.06
CA VAL A 12 -1.10 -7.73 9.49
C VAL A 12 -0.31 -6.46 9.79
N THR A 13 -0.92 -5.51 10.48
CA THR A 13 -0.22 -4.32 11.00
C THR A 13 -0.50 -4.13 12.48
N THR A 14 0.50 -3.58 13.17
CA THR A 14 0.42 -3.16 14.57
C THR A 14 0.37 -1.63 14.71
N ASP A 15 0.18 -0.89 13.62
CA ASP A 15 0.14 0.58 13.60
C ASP A 15 1.36 1.20 14.33
N GLY A 16 2.57 0.76 13.94
CA GLY A 16 3.80 1.23 14.57
C GLY A 16 4.09 0.62 15.94
N GLY A 17 3.61 -0.61 16.21
CA GLY A 17 3.91 -1.34 17.46
C GLY A 17 2.96 -1.01 18.61
N ARG A 18 1.78 -0.45 18.32
CA ARG A 18 0.77 -0.11 19.31
C ARG A 18 0.21 -1.39 19.94
N SER A 19 0.47 -1.59 21.23
CA SER A 19 0.02 -2.77 21.97
C SER A 19 -1.51 -2.89 21.93
N GLY A 20 -2.02 -4.10 21.64
CA GLY A 20 -3.45 -4.37 21.51
C GLY A 20 -4.08 -3.94 20.18
N PHE A 21 -3.33 -3.29 19.28
CA PHE A 21 -3.78 -2.97 17.93
C PHE A 21 -3.29 -4.05 16.96
N PHE A 22 -4.17 -4.97 16.59
CA PHE A 22 -3.90 -5.99 15.58
C PHE A 22 -4.89 -5.82 14.45
N ASN A 23 -4.44 -5.20 13.36
CA ASN A 23 -5.27 -5.09 12.19
C ASN A 23 -4.90 -6.15 11.17
N ARG A 24 -5.85 -7.04 10.89
CA ARG A 24 -5.69 -8.15 9.96
C ARG A 24 -6.67 -7.95 8.82
N SER A 25 -6.14 -7.94 7.60
CA SER A 25 -6.93 -7.89 6.38
C SER A 25 -6.50 -8.98 5.41
N LEU A 26 -7.40 -9.38 4.51
CA LEU A 26 -7.11 -10.32 3.44
C LEU A 26 -6.91 -9.54 2.15
N LEU A 27 -5.82 -9.82 1.45
CA LEU A 27 -5.56 -9.32 0.11
C LEU A 27 -5.87 -10.42 -0.90
N LYS A 28 -6.65 -10.08 -1.92
CA LYS A 28 -7.14 -10.97 -2.97
C LYS A 28 -6.77 -10.43 -4.35
N GLU A 29 -7.27 -11.11 -5.37
CA GLU A 29 -7.09 -10.73 -6.78
C GLU A 29 -7.56 -9.29 -7.01
N GLY A 30 -6.71 -8.46 -7.63
CA GLY A 30 -6.95 -7.04 -7.84
C GLY A 30 -6.49 -6.12 -6.71
N ASP A 31 -6.19 -6.64 -5.53
CA ASP A 31 -5.56 -5.86 -4.44
C ASP A 31 -4.07 -5.65 -4.72
N PHE A 32 -3.46 -4.73 -3.97
CA PHE A 32 -2.03 -4.43 -4.03
C PHE A 32 -1.46 -4.17 -2.63
N CYS A 33 -0.14 -4.19 -2.51
CA CYS A 33 0.56 -3.79 -1.28
C CYS A 33 1.87 -3.04 -1.56
N GLY A 34 2.36 -2.33 -0.54
CA GLY A 34 3.53 -1.45 -0.63
C GLY A 34 3.21 -0.11 -1.33
N GLU A 35 2.04 0.44 -1.05
CA GLU A 35 1.57 1.71 -1.62
C GLU A 35 2.36 2.93 -1.14
N GLU A 36 3.11 2.76 -0.06
CA GLU A 36 4.04 3.75 0.50
C GLU A 36 5.11 4.11 -0.54
N LEU A 37 5.51 3.14 -1.37
CA LEU A 37 6.42 3.35 -2.48
C LEU A 37 5.85 4.29 -3.53
N LEU A 38 4.53 4.28 -3.77
CA LEU A 38 3.92 5.20 -4.73
C LEU A 38 3.96 6.63 -4.19
N THR A 39 3.64 6.82 -2.91
CA THR A 39 3.72 8.15 -2.28
C THR A 39 5.16 8.68 -2.33
N TRP A 40 6.15 7.84 -2.02
CA TRP A 40 7.58 8.16 -2.14
C TRP A 40 8.03 8.45 -3.58
N ALA A 41 7.50 7.72 -4.56
CA ALA A 41 7.87 7.94 -5.96
C ALA A 41 7.29 9.24 -6.52
N LEU A 42 6.10 9.64 -6.05
CA LEU A 42 5.39 10.84 -6.50
C LEU A 42 5.86 12.14 -5.81
N ASP A 43 6.52 12.04 -4.66
CA ASP A 43 7.02 13.21 -3.95
C ASP A 43 8.43 13.60 -4.46
N PRO A 44 8.60 14.79 -5.07
CA PRO A 44 9.89 15.24 -5.57
C PRO A 44 10.93 15.49 -4.46
N LYS A 45 10.50 15.60 -3.20
CA LYS A 45 11.39 15.78 -2.04
C LYS A 45 11.83 14.46 -1.41
N SER A 46 11.31 13.34 -1.90
CA SER A 46 11.64 12.02 -1.37
C SER A 46 13.10 11.66 -1.62
N GLY A 47 13.82 11.38 -0.53
CA GLY A 47 15.23 10.98 -0.57
C GLY A 47 15.47 9.61 -1.19
N SER A 48 16.72 9.14 -1.06
CA SER A 48 17.16 7.81 -1.53
C SER A 48 16.64 6.65 -0.67
N ASN A 49 16.30 6.92 0.59
CA ASN A 49 15.80 5.90 1.50
C ASN A 49 14.42 5.44 1.08
N LEU A 50 14.23 4.12 1.01
CA LEU A 50 12.94 3.51 0.73
C LEU A 50 12.02 3.64 1.95
N PRO A 51 10.71 3.86 1.73
CA PRO A 51 9.75 3.84 2.82
C PRO A 51 9.63 2.43 3.40
N SER A 52 9.51 2.36 4.73
CA SER A 52 9.21 1.10 5.42
C SER A 52 7.75 0.71 5.18
N SER A 53 7.52 -0.58 4.91
CA SER A 53 6.16 -1.14 4.87
C SER A 53 5.55 -1.11 6.28
N THR A 54 4.32 -0.61 6.38
CA THR A 54 3.52 -0.56 7.61
C THR A 54 2.86 -1.90 7.98
N PRO A 55 2.39 -2.71 7.00
CA PRO A 55 1.98 -4.08 7.27
C PRO A 55 3.05 -5.12 6.91
N THR A 56 2.98 -6.26 7.60
CA THR A 56 3.61 -7.52 7.18
C THR A 56 2.61 -8.32 6.35
N VAL A 57 3.02 -8.72 5.15
CA VAL A 57 2.16 -9.51 4.24
C VAL A 57 2.67 -10.94 4.15
N LYS A 58 1.79 -11.92 4.32
CA LYS A 58 2.09 -13.35 4.26
C LYS A 58 1.16 -14.05 3.28
N ALA A 59 1.73 -14.83 2.36
CA ALA A 59 0.95 -15.68 1.48
C ALA A 59 0.28 -16.82 2.29
N LEU A 60 -1.04 -16.97 2.15
CA LEU A 60 -1.79 -18.06 2.77
C LEU A 60 -1.89 -19.29 1.85
N ARG A 61 -1.70 -19.08 0.56
CA ARG A 61 -1.69 -20.09 -0.52
C ARG A 61 -0.75 -19.61 -1.62
N GLU A 62 -0.66 -20.34 -2.72
CA GLU A 62 0.05 -19.90 -3.92
C GLU A 62 -0.49 -18.56 -4.44
N VAL A 63 0.41 -17.67 -4.82
CA VAL A 63 0.12 -16.30 -5.24
C VAL A 63 0.87 -15.99 -6.52
N GLU A 64 0.15 -15.42 -7.48
CA GLU A 64 0.72 -14.78 -8.66
C GLU A 64 0.59 -13.28 -8.50
N ALA A 65 1.69 -12.54 -8.62
CA ALA A 65 1.70 -11.09 -8.50
C ALA A 65 2.73 -10.46 -9.44
N PHE A 66 2.43 -9.26 -9.93
CA PHE A 66 3.42 -8.41 -10.57
C PHE A 66 4.14 -7.56 -9.54
N ALA A 67 5.46 -7.49 -9.67
CA ALA A 67 6.29 -6.60 -8.88
C ALA A 67 6.67 -5.38 -9.73
N LEU A 68 6.47 -4.20 -9.15
CA LEU A 68 7.01 -2.95 -9.67
C LEU A 68 8.08 -2.45 -8.69
N ILE A 69 9.32 -2.39 -9.17
CA ILE A 69 10.50 -2.06 -8.35
C ILE A 69 10.52 -0.55 -8.08
N ALA A 70 11.10 -0.15 -6.95
CA ALA A 70 11.13 1.25 -6.52
C ALA A 70 11.76 2.18 -7.58
N GLU A 71 12.88 1.78 -8.17
CA GLU A 71 13.59 2.57 -9.20
C GLU A 71 12.73 2.79 -10.45
N GLU A 72 12.11 1.72 -10.96
CA GLU A 72 11.22 1.78 -12.11
C GLU A 72 9.97 2.63 -11.81
N LEU A 73 9.40 2.47 -10.61
CA LEU A 73 8.27 3.27 -10.17
C LEU A 73 8.62 4.77 -10.10
N LYS A 74 9.79 5.11 -9.55
CA LYS A 74 10.26 6.51 -9.47
C LYS A 74 10.58 7.09 -10.84
N PHE A 75 11.17 6.28 -11.72
CA PHE A 75 11.39 6.65 -13.11
C PHE A 75 10.06 6.97 -13.80
N VAL A 76 9.10 6.04 -13.76
CA VAL A 76 7.77 6.22 -14.34
C VAL A 76 7.05 7.42 -13.72
N ALA A 77 7.05 7.57 -12.40
CA ALA A 77 6.48 8.74 -11.71
C ALA A 77 7.07 10.05 -12.25
N SER A 78 8.39 10.13 -12.42
CA SER A 78 9.08 11.34 -12.90
C SER A 78 8.74 11.71 -14.35
N GLN A 79 8.50 10.72 -15.21
CA GLN A 79 8.23 10.94 -16.63
C GLN A 79 6.76 11.32 -16.89
N PHE A 80 5.83 10.75 -16.11
CA PHE A 80 4.41 10.89 -16.37
C PHE A 80 3.74 11.88 -15.41
N ARG A 81 3.59 13.14 -15.86
CA ARG A 81 2.85 14.19 -15.10
C ARG A 81 1.44 13.77 -14.64
N ARG A 82 0.77 12.88 -15.38
CA ARG A 82 -0.55 12.34 -15.00
C ARG A 82 -0.52 11.54 -13.71
N LEU A 83 0.60 10.91 -13.36
CA LEU A 83 0.73 10.17 -12.11
C LEU A 83 0.79 11.10 -10.89
N HIS A 84 1.25 12.34 -11.07
CA HIS A 84 1.15 13.40 -10.06
C HIS A 84 -0.26 14.00 -9.94
N SER A 85 -1.24 13.53 -10.72
CA SER A 85 -2.60 14.04 -10.60
C SER A 85 -3.22 13.63 -9.27
N ARG A 86 -4.04 14.52 -8.70
CA ARG A 86 -4.84 14.20 -7.51
C ARG A 86 -5.71 12.97 -7.74
N GLN A 87 -6.22 12.77 -8.96
CA GLN A 87 -7.07 11.62 -9.28
C GLN A 87 -6.37 10.28 -9.05
N VAL A 88 -5.11 10.14 -9.47
CA VAL A 88 -4.32 8.92 -9.25
C VAL A 88 -4.08 8.71 -7.76
N GLN A 89 -3.63 9.75 -7.05
CA GLN A 89 -3.43 9.68 -5.60
C GLN A 89 -4.71 9.28 -4.84
N HIS A 90 -5.86 9.87 -5.21
CA HIS A 90 -7.16 9.52 -4.64
C HIS A 90 -7.57 8.08 -4.95
N THR A 91 -7.30 7.60 -6.16
CA THR A 91 -7.61 6.22 -6.57
C THR A 91 -6.84 5.24 -5.69
N PHE A 92 -5.52 5.40 -5.58
CA PHE A 92 -4.71 4.53 -4.72
C PHE A 92 -5.14 4.61 -3.25
N ARG A 93 -5.42 5.82 -2.73
CA ARG A 93 -5.93 5.99 -1.37
C ARG A 93 -7.29 5.32 -1.15
N PHE A 94 -8.17 5.31 -2.15
CA PHE A 94 -9.49 4.70 -2.07
C PHE A 94 -9.45 3.17 -2.14
N TYR A 95 -8.55 2.61 -2.95
CA TYR A 95 -8.39 1.16 -3.11
C TYR A 95 -7.42 0.52 -2.11
N SER A 96 -6.60 1.34 -1.44
CA SER A 96 -5.76 0.91 -0.32
C SER A 96 -6.57 0.24 0.79
N GLN A 97 -6.18 -0.99 1.14
CA GLN A 97 -6.72 -1.66 2.31
C GLN A 97 -6.28 -0.97 3.60
N GLN A 98 -5.08 -0.40 3.65
CA GLN A 98 -4.58 0.30 4.83
C GLN A 98 -5.40 1.56 5.13
N TRP A 99 -5.73 2.38 4.13
CA TRP A 99 -6.56 3.57 4.31
C TRP A 99 -8.00 3.25 4.68
N ARG A 100 -8.59 2.20 4.08
CA ARG A 100 -9.93 1.71 4.45
C ARG A 100 -9.98 1.27 5.91
N THR A 101 -8.95 0.53 6.31
CA THR A 101 -8.77 0.02 7.65
C THR A 101 -8.60 1.16 8.67
N TRP A 102 -7.71 2.11 8.38
CA TRP A 102 -7.50 3.30 9.20
C TRP A 102 -8.80 4.10 9.38
N ALA A 103 -9.54 4.31 8.29
CA ALA A 103 -10.82 5.02 8.33
C ALA A 103 -11.86 4.31 9.21
N ALA A 104 -11.97 2.98 9.08
CA ALA A 104 -12.86 2.18 9.93
C ALA A 104 -12.51 2.31 11.41
N CYS A 105 -11.23 2.17 11.77
CA CYS A 105 -10.76 2.32 13.15
C CYS A 105 -11.00 3.75 13.69
N PHE A 106 -10.79 4.77 12.87
CA PHE A 106 -11.00 6.17 13.27
C PHE A 106 -12.47 6.45 13.58
N ILE A 107 -13.39 5.94 12.74
CA ILE A 107 -14.84 6.03 12.97
C ILE A 107 -15.21 5.28 14.26
N GLN A 108 -14.71 4.05 14.45
CA GLN A 108 -14.99 3.24 15.64
C GLN A 108 -14.51 3.91 16.94
N ALA A 109 -13.35 4.56 16.93
CA ALA A 109 -12.84 5.26 18.10
C ALA A 109 -13.63 6.55 18.45
N SER A 110 -14.40 7.08 17.50
CA SER A 110 -15.20 8.30 17.66
C SER A 110 -16.64 8.03 18.12
N TRP A 111 -17.06 6.76 18.13
CA TRP A 111 -18.40 6.30 18.52
C TRP A 111 -18.37 5.78 19.96
#